data_AF-X1FCW1-F1
#
_entry.id   AF-X1FCW1-F1
#
_cell.length_a   1.000
_cell.length_b   1.000
_cell.length_c   1.000
_cell.angle_alpha   90.00
_cell.angle_beta   90.00
_cell.angle_gamma   90.00
#
_symmetry.space_group_name_H-M   'P 1'
#
loop_
_entity.id
_entity.type
_entity.pdbx_description
1 polymer ?
#
loop_
_entity_poly.entity_id
_entity_poly.type
_entity_poly.pdbx_seq_one_letter_code
_entity_poly.pdbx_strand_id
1 'polypeptide(L)'
;MSESRAIVPKSEIFMQMDVLDQQQIVAAATGDVIEDLVYKVKGKTAISWAGINHISFFMGDIEVDDWVQWDRITMFGDRVYWAATIRARNVKYGLSSLGTAEAPELADTHVVDDNGKWVKNPDGSWEMTLREDPHCRRKALSMAQRNGKRAVIPAAVLEKWLEYFLDLRKGKIVDPPFQPKYVESTQKQPEKKKEKKKIQLSLGEVDVDVIVYNLKAINFGEDDVSVSEQDDGFYLEPSKGLTDAEFNRIQGMLENMSAEWLSDSQRWVIWKEDSD
;
A
#
# COMPACT_ATOMS: atom_id res chain seq x y z
N MET A 1 34.90 -3.98 29.94
CA MET A 1 34.14 -2.81 29.45
C MET A 1 32.78 -3.33 29.00
N SER A 2 31.71 -3.07 29.76
CA SER A 2 30.36 -3.46 29.33
C SER A 2 29.89 -2.45 28.29
N GLU A 3 29.62 -2.89 27.08
CA GLU A 3 28.94 -2.08 26.07
C GLU A 3 27.65 -1.53 26.67
N SER A 4 27.56 -0.21 26.87
CA SER A 4 26.32 0.42 27.24
C SER A 4 25.36 0.23 26.06
N ARG A 5 24.42 -0.71 26.19
CA ARG A 5 23.33 -0.84 25.22
C ARG A 5 22.53 0.45 25.29
N ALA A 6 22.73 1.33 24.31
CA ALA A 6 21.99 2.57 24.19
C ALA A 6 20.48 2.23 24.17
N ILE A 7 19.74 2.71 25.17
CA ILE A 7 18.29 2.52 25.23
C ILE A 7 17.70 3.48 24.22
N VAL A 8 17.34 2.97 23.04
CA VAL A 8 16.63 3.75 22.02
C VAL A 8 15.16 3.86 22.42
N PRO A 9 14.59 5.07 22.52
CA PRO A 9 13.17 5.26 22.78
C PRO A 9 12.31 4.50 21.76
N LYS A 10 11.23 3.86 22.22
CA LYS A 10 10.31 3.14 21.32
C LYS A 10 9.76 4.05 20.22
N SER A 11 9.53 5.33 20.51
CA SER A 11 9.08 6.34 19.56
C SER A 11 10.01 6.49 18.36
N GLU A 12 11.33 6.51 18.55
CA GLU A 12 12.30 6.60 17.45
C GLU A 12 12.28 5.36 16.54
N ILE A 13 12.05 4.18 17.12
CA ILE A 13 11.90 2.95 16.35
C ILE A 13 10.65 3.04 15.48
N PHE A 14 9.52 3.48 16.05
CA PHE A 14 8.27 3.66 15.29
C PHE A 14 8.44 4.66 14.14
N MET A 15 9.03 5.83 14.40
CA MET A 15 9.26 6.83 13.35
C MET A 15 10.11 6.28 12.19
N GLN A 16 11.16 5.51 12.50
CA GLN A 16 11.99 4.91 11.45
C GLN A 16 11.25 3.81 10.68
N MET A 17 10.39 3.04 11.35
CA MET A 17 9.53 2.06 10.67
C MET A 17 8.57 2.75 9.70
N ASP A 18 7.94 3.84 10.13
CA ASP A 18 6.96 4.54 9.31
C ASP A 18 7.61 5.18 8.08
N VAL A 19 8.83 5.72 8.20
CA VAL A 19 9.59 6.22 7.04
C VAL A 19 9.88 5.11 6.03
N LEU A 20 10.33 3.93 6.49
CA LEU A 20 10.60 2.79 5.60
C LEU A 20 9.33 2.25 4.94
N ASP A 21 8.23 2.20 5.68
CA ASP A 21 6.94 1.79 5.14
C ASP A 21 6.42 2.80 4.12
N GLN A 22 6.52 4.10 4.38
CA GLN A 22 6.14 5.15 3.42
C GLN A 22 6.92 5.03 2.11
N GLN A 23 8.20 4.67 2.15
CA GLN A 23 8.99 4.41 0.96
C GLN A 23 8.46 3.21 0.18
N GLN A 24 8.12 2.10 0.85
CA GLN A 24 7.49 0.96 0.20
C GLN A 24 6.12 1.30 -0.38
N ILE A 25 5.32 2.11 0.31
CA ILE A 25 4.00 2.54 -0.17
C ILE A 25 4.12 3.40 -1.43
N VAL A 26 5.10 4.30 -1.48
CA VAL A 26 5.37 5.11 -2.68
C VAL A 26 5.87 4.22 -3.81
N ALA A 27 6.82 3.32 -3.55
CA ALA A 27 7.31 2.35 -4.52
C ALA A 27 6.16 1.51 -5.13
N ALA A 28 5.26 0.99 -4.29
CA ALA A 28 4.07 0.27 -4.76
C ALA A 28 3.19 1.16 -5.65
N ALA A 29 3.00 2.42 -5.24
CA ALA A 29 2.19 3.39 -5.96
C ALA A 29 2.77 3.79 -7.32
N THR A 30 4.09 3.72 -7.47
CA THR A 30 4.83 4.04 -8.70
C THR A 30 5.10 2.82 -9.57
N GLY A 31 4.64 1.63 -9.16
CA GLY A 31 4.84 0.37 -9.89
C GLY A 31 6.21 -0.26 -9.70
N ASP A 32 6.99 0.20 -8.71
CA ASP A 32 8.29 -0.38 -8.38
C ASP A 32 8.14 -1.71 -7.66
N VAL A 33 9.09 -2.62 -7.89
CA VAL A 33 9.13 -3.94 -7.25
C VAL A 33 9.60 -3.80 -5.81
N ILE A 34 8.82 -4.35 -4.87
CA ILE A 34 9.16 -4.34 -3.43
C ILE A 34 9.63 -5.74 -3.03
N GLU A 35 10.92 -5.88 -2.81
CA GLU A 35 11.54 -7.16 -2.44
C GLU A 35 11.60 -7.36 -0.91
N ASP A 36 11.56 -6.27 -0.13
CA ASP A 36 11.81 -6.29 1.30
C ASP A 36 10.55 -6.60 2.13
N LEU A 37 10.37 -7.88 2.50
CA LEU A 37 9.33 -8.34 3.44
C LEU A 37 9.70 -8.12 4.93
N VAL A 38 10.99 -7.85 5.19
CA VAL A 38 11.53 -7.54 6.52
C VAL A 38 12.64 -6.50 6.43
N TYR A 39 12.75 -5.63 7.42
CA TYR A 39 13.84 -4.65 7.52
C TYR A 39 14.46 -4.63 8.91
N LYS A 40 15.63 -3.98 9.04
CA LYS A 40 16.28 -3.73 10.33
C LYS A 40 16.04 -2.29 10.77
N VAL A 41 15.47 -2.12 11.96
CA VAL A 41 15.32 -0.83 12.63
C VAL A 41 16.07 -0.88 13.95
N LYS A 42 17.08 -0.02 14.11
CA LYS A 42 17.90 0.09 15.33
C LYS A 42 18.40 -1.27 15.85
N GLY A 43 18.86 -2.13 14.93
CA GLY A 43 19.38 -3.47 15.23
C GLY A 43 18.34 -4.58 15.43
N LYS A 44 17.03 -4.25 15.40
CA LYS A 44 15.95 -5.24 15.48
C LYS A 44 15.35 -5.49 14.11
N THR A 45 15.13 -6.77 13.78
CA THR A 45 14.37 -7.12 12.58
C THR A 45 12.89 -6.92 12.84
N ALA A 46 12.22 -6.25 11.92
CA ALA A 46 10.78 -6.07 11.91
C ALA A 46 10.20 -6.50 10.56
N ILE A 47 8.94 -6.93 10.59
CA ILE A 47 8.16 -7.22 9.38
C ILE A 47 7.75 -5.89 8.76
N SER A 48 7.99 -5.71 7.47
CA SER A 48 7.69 -4.48 6.75
C SER A 48 6.21 -4.34 6.44
N TRP A 49 5.81 -3.17 5.92
CA TRP A 49 4.49 -2.99 5.31
C TRP A 49 4.15 -4.07 4.28
N ALA A 50 5.06 -4.33 3.33
CA ALA A 50 4.86 -5.38 2.32
C ALA A 50 4.76 -6.78 2.97
N GLY A 51 5.57 -7.05 3.99
CA GLY A 51 5.50 -8.30 4.76
C GLY A 51 4.16 -8.51 5.44
N ILE A 52 3.58 -7.49 6.08
CA ILE A 52 2.26 -7.60 6.73
C ILE A 52 1.15 -7.85 5.70
N ASN A 53 1.20 -7.18 4.55
CA ASN A 53 0.25 -7.41 3.47
C ASN A 53 0.36 -8.84 2.91
N HIS A 54 1.59 -9.34 2.73
CA HIS A 54 1.83 -10.71 2.30
C HIS A 54 1.26 -11.73 3.29
N ILE A 55 1.49 -11.55 4.60
CA ILE A 55 0.91 -12.41 5.64
C ILE A 55 -0.61 -12.40 5.56
N SER A 56 -1.21 -11.21 5.42
CA SER A 56 -2.66 -11.04 5.39
C SER A 56 -3.27 -11.75 4.18
N PHE A 57 -2.65 -11.63 3.01
CA PHE A 57 -3.03 -12.34 1.80
C PHE A 57 -2.99 -13.87 2.00
N PHE A 58 -1.89 -14.41 2.52
CA PHE A 58 -1.76 -15.86 2.74
C PHE A 58 -2.70 -16.39 3.83
N MET A 59 -3.07 -15.56 4.80
CA MET A 59 -4.03 -15.96 5.82
C MET A 59 -5.46 -15.99 5.27
N GLY A 60 -5.83 -15.10 4.35
CA GLY A 60 -7.15 -15.02 3.71
C GLY A 60 -8.32 -14.68 4.66
N ASP A 61 -8.11 -14.72 5.98
CA ASP A 61 -9.12 -14.48 7.01
C ASP A 61 -9.03 -13.07 7.63
N ILE A 62 -8.21 -12.19 7.06
CA ILE A 62 -8.00 -10.81 7.54
C ILE A 62 -8.71 -9.84 6.61
N GLU A 63 -9.72 -9.19 7.15
CA GLU A 63 -10.53 -8.19 6.46
C GLU A 63 -10.21 -6.81 7.01
N VAL A 64 -10.23 -5.81 6.14
CA VAL A 64 -10.23 -4.40 6.53
C VAL A 64 -11.56 -3.84 6.07
N ASP A 65 -12.25 -3.15 6.96
CA ASP A 65 -13.53 -2.57 6.62
C ASP A 65 -13.38 -1.44 5.59
N ASP A 66 -14.40 -1.27 4.76
CA ASP A 66 -14.43 -0.29 3.67
C ASP A 66 -14.55 1.17 4.15
N TRP A 67 -14.83 1.37 5.45
CA TRP A 67 -14.92 2.70 6.05
C TRP A 67 -13.56 3.12 6.61
N VAL A 68 -13.19 4.37 6.32
CA VAL A 68 -11.99 5.02 6.85
C VAL A 68 -12.43 6.31 7.52
N GLN A 69 -12.06 6.51 8.77
CA GLN A 69 -12.17 7.82 9.40
C GLN A 69 -10.94 8.65 9.06
N TRP A 70 -11.17 9.83 8.47
CA TRP A 70 -10.14 10.78 8.09
C TRP A 70 -10.19 12.00 8.98
N ASP A 71 -9.02 12.39 9.49
CA ASP A 71 -8.85 13.62 10.25
C ASP A 71 -7.66 14.41 9.67
N ARG A 72 -7.87 15.70 9.38
CA ARG A 72 -6.77 16.61 9.04
C ARG A 72 -6.34 17.33 10.31
N ILE A 73 -5.17 16.99 10.82
CA ILE A 73 -4.70 17.42 12.15
C ILE A 73 -3.40 18.21 12.06
N THR A 74 -3.19 19.12 13.00
CA THR A 74 -1.95 19.87 13.13
C THR A 74 -1.11 19.31 14.27
N MET A 75 0.13 18.94 13.99
CA MET A 75 1.06 18.36 14.95
C MET A 75 2.44 19.03 14.84
N PHE A 76 3.26 18.90 15.88
CA PHE A 76 4.68 19.30 15.88
C PHE A 76 4.96 20.73 15.38
N GLY A 77 4.28 21.73 15.96
CA GLY A 77 4.57 23.14 15.69
C GLY A 77 4.15 23.60 14.30
N ASP A 78 2.89 23.33 13.95
CA ASP A 78 2.18 23.82 12.75
C ASP A 78 2.29 22.98 11.48
N ARG A 79 2.85 21.76 11.56
CA ARG A 79 2.80 20.82 10.43
C ARG A 79 1.42 20.18 10.34
N VAL A 80 0.87 20.16 9.13
CA VAL A 80 -0.41 19.50 8.86
C VAL A 80 -0.18 18.06 8.45
N TYR A 81 -1.00 17.17 8.99
CA TYR A 81 -0.99 15.74 8.74
C TYR A 81 -2.38 15.27 8.34
N TRP A 82 -2.42 14.27 7.48
CA TRP A 82 -3.59 13.42 7.30
C TRP A 82 -3.47 12.22 8.23
N ALA A 83 -4.47 12.03 9.07
CA ALA A 83 -4.64 10.86 9.91
C ALA A 83 -5.74 9.97 9.34
N ALA A 84 -5.46 8.68 9.25
CA ALA A 84 -6.42 7.66 8.86
C ALA A 84 -6.64 6.70 10.02
N THR A 85 -7.89 6.37 10.31
CA THR A 85 -8.26 5.28 11.21
C THR A 85 -9.15 4.28 10.49
N ILE A 86 -8.77 3.01 10.57
CA ILE A 86 -9.50 1.88 9.98
C ILE A 86 -9.79 0.83 11.05
N ARG A 87 -10.72 -0.09 10.75
CA ARG A 87 -10.90 -1.31 11.52
C ARG A 87 -10.44 -2.51 10.70
N ALA A 88 -9.58 -3.34 11.29
CA ALA A 88 -9.24 -4.65 10.78
C ALA A 88 -9.90 -5.73 11.62
N ARG A 89 -10.20 -6.88 11.00
CA ARG A 89 -10.81 -8.05 11.61
C ARG A 89 -10.07 -9.30 11.18
N ASN A 90 -9.93 -10.24 12.10
CA ASN A 90 -9.49 -11.59 11.79
C ASN A 90 -10.67 -12.53 12.06
N VAL A 91 -11.36 -12.93 11.00
CA VAL A 91 -12.62 -13.69 11.06
C VAL A 91 -12.40 -15.06 11.70
N LYS A 92 -11.26 -15.70 11.41
CA LYS A 92 -10.90 -17.01 11.98
C LYS A 92 -10.76 -16.99 13.50
N TYR A 93 -10.22 -15.91 14.06
CA TYR A 93 -9.99 -15.80 15.50
C TYR A 93 -11.02 -14.93 16.22
N GLY A 94 -11.98 -14.34 15.51
CA GLY A 94 -12.94 -13.40 16.07
C GLY A 94 -12.28 -12.15 16.67
N LEU A 95 -11.14 -11.73 16.15
CA LEU A 95 -10.40 -10.55 16.63
C LEU A 95 -10.75 -9.33 15.81
N SER A 96 -10.78 -8.16 16.45
CA SER A 96 -10.87 -6.88 15.77
C SER A 96 -10.02 -5.85 16.48
N SER A 97 -9.39 -4.97 15.70
CA SER A 97 -8.60 -3.86 16.21
C SER A 97 -8.73 -2.67 15.29
N LEU A 98 -8.55 -1.48 15.87
CA LEU A 98 -8.32 -0.27 15.11
C LEU A 98 -6.85 -0.21 14.69
N GLY A 99 -6.62 0.34 13.51
CA GLY A 99 -5.32 0.78 13.03
C GLY A 99 -5.38 2.26 12.73
N THR A 100 -4.42 3.02 13.26
CA THR A 100 -4.29 4.45 13.03
C THR A 100 -2.89 4.76 12.55
N ALA A 101 -2.76 5.72 11.64
CA ALA A 101 -1.48 6.29 11.25
C ALA A 101 -1.67 7.69 10.66
N GLU A 102 -0.61 8.48 10.77
CA GLU A 102 -0.52 9.84 10.25
C GLU A 102 0.57 9.95 9.19
N ALA A 103 0.34 10.78 8.18
CA ALA A 103 1.36 11.17 7.21
C ALA A 103 1.33 12.69 6.99
N PRO A 104 2.50 13.35 6.93
CA PRO A 104 2.54 14.78 6.75
C PRO A 104 2.04 15.16 5.35
N GLU A 105 1.32 16.27 5.26
CA GLU A 105 0.85 16.83 3.98
C GLU A 105 2.02 17.34 3.13
N LEU A 106 3.13 17.71 3.79
CA LEU A 106 4.36 18.15 3.15
C LEU A 106 5.48 17.12 3.38
N ALA A 107 6.21 16.78 2.31
CA ALA A 107 7.38 15.92 2.36
C ALA A 107 8.67 16.69 2.03
N ASP A 108 9.76 16.27 2.68
CA ASP A 108 11.10 16.74 2.34
C ASP A 108 11.48 16.22 0.95
N THR A 109 11.65 17.14 0.00
CA THR A 109 11.96 16.86 -1.41
C THR A 109 13.32 17.43 -1.77
N HIS A 110 14.13 16.67 -2.52
CA HIS A 110 15.45 17.16 -2.97
C HIS A 110 15.27 18.32 -3.95
N VAL A 111 16.04 19.39 -3.74
CA VAL A 111 16.15 20.46 -4.74
C VAL A 111 16.99 19.92 -5.90
N VAL A 112 16.53 20.18 -7.13
CA VAL A 112 17.23 19.78 -8.35
C VAL A 112 17.68 21.00 -9.13
N ASP A 113 18.84 20.90 -9.77
CA ASP A 113 19.35 21.91 -10.70
C ASP A 113 18.59 21.88 -12.05
N ASP A 114 18.95 22.80 -12.96
CA ASP A 114 18.34 22.89 -14.30
C ASP A 114 18.50 21.61 -15.14
N ASN A 115 19.37 20.69 -14.75
CA ASN A 115 19.59 19.39 -15.39
C ASN A 115 18.94 18.23 -14.63
N GLY A 116 18.13 18.51 -13.61
CA GLY A 116 17.47 17.50 -12.78
C GLY A 116 18.38 16.79 -11.78
N LYS A 117 19.61 17.29 -11.54
CA LYS A 117 20.53 16.70 -10.56
C LYS A 117 20.29 17.29 -9.18
N TRP A 118 20.39 16.46 -8.16
CA TRP A 118 20.25 16.91 -6.77
C TRP A 118 21.30 17.95 -6.40
N VAL A 119 20.88 19.02 -5.74
CA VAL A 119 21.73 20.11 -5.29
C VAL A 119 22.28 19.80 -3.91
N LYS A 120 23.57 20.10 -3.68
CA LYS A 120 24.21 19.96 -2.37
C LYS A 120 24.45 21.32 -1.73
N ASN A 121 24.22 21.38 -0.43
CA ASN A 121 24.64 22.47 0.42
C ASN A 121 26.17 22.54 0.53
N PRO A 122 26.74 23.70 0.94
CA PRO A 122 28.19 23.86 1.13
C PRO A 122 28.81 22.88 2.14
N ASP A 123 28.02 22.35 3.08
CA ASP A 123 28.45 21.35 4.07
C ASP A 123 28.42 19.91 3.54
N GLY A 124 28.02 19.71 2.27
CA GLY A 124 27.93 18.42 1.61
C GLY A 124 26.62 17.67 1.82
N SER A 125 25.68 18.19 2.62
CA SER A 125 24.32 17.66 2.73
C SER A 125 23.49 17.97 1.48
N TRP A 126 22.42 17.22 1.24
CA TRP A 126 21.50 17.51 0.13
C TRP A 126 20.59 18.68 0.48
N GLU A 127 20.39 19.59 -0.46
CA GLU A 127 19.42 20.67 -0.31
C GLU A 127 17.99 20.10 -0.41
N MET A 128 17.18 20.41 0.59
CA MET A 128 15.82 19.90 0.74
C MET A 128 14.84 21.06 0.84
N THR A 129 13.68 20.90 0.23
CA THR A 129 12.54 21.81 0.41
C THR A 129 11.31 21.00 0.79
N LEU A 130 10.42 21.60 1.58
CA LEU A 130 9.09 21.05 1.80
C LEU A 130 8.23 21.28 0.56
N ARG A 131 7.58 20.23 0.07
CA ARG A 131 6.56 20.30 -0.99
C ARG A 131 5.37 19.43 -0.61
N GLU A 132 4.23 19.72 -1.20
CA GLU A 132 3.05 18.87 -1.09
C GLU A 132 3.38 17.43 -1.47
N ASP A 133 3.01 16.50 -0.61
CA ASP A 133 3.18 15.07 -0.83
C ASP A 133 1.90 14.50 -1.43
N PRO A 134 1.86 14.20 -2.74
CA PRO A 134 0.67 13.68 -3.40
C PRO A 134 0.25 12.31 -2.84
N HIS A 135 1.14 11.61 -2.13
CA HIS A 135 0.88 10.30 -1.55
C HIS A 135 0.57 10.36 -0.05
N CYS A 136 0.46 11.54 0.58
CA CYS A 136 0.26 11.65 2.03
C CYS A 136 -0.97 10.86 2.54
N ARG A 137 -2.15 11.03 1.91
CA ARG A 137 -3.34 10.24 2.29
C ARG A 137 -3.11 8.75 2.09
N ARG A 138 -2.53 8.33 0.96
CA ARG A 138 -2.22 6.92 0.70
C ARG A 138 -1.29 6.32 1.75
N LYS A 139 -0.25 7.06 2.14
CA LYS A 139 0.69 6.70 3.19
C LYS A 139 -0.04 6.50 4.52
N ALA A 140 -0.84 7.48 4.93
CA ALA A 140 -1.63 7.39 6.17
C ALA A 140 -2.55 6.16 6.17
N LEU A 141 -3.36 5.97 5.11
CA LEU A 141 -4.25 4.80 5.00
C LEU A 141 -3.48 3.49 5.01
N SER A 142 -2.44 3.36 4.19
CA SER A 142 -1.67 2.11 4.04
C SER A 142 -0.95 1.73 5.33
N MET A 143 -0.42 2.71 6.07
CA MET A 143 0.17 2.49 7.39
C MET A 143 -0.90 2.15 8.44
N ALA A 144 -2.06 2.81 8.41
CA ALA A 144 -3.19 2.51 9.30
C ALA A 144 -3.68 1.07 9.08
N GLN A 145 -3.82 0.64 7.83
CA GLN A 145 -4.14 -0.73 7.48
C GLN A 145 -3.08 -1.72 7.95
N ARG A 146 -1.78 -1.42 7.73
CA ARG A 146 -0.69 -2.25 8.26
C ARG A 146 -0.79 -2.40 9.77
N ASN A 147 -1.07 -1.32 10.49
CA ASN A 147 -1.22 -1.32 11.94
C ASN A 147 -2.42 -2.16 12.38
N GLY A 148 -3.58 -1.99 11.73
CA GLY A 148 -4.78 -2.77 12.01
C GLY A 148 -4.59 -4.26 11.73
N LYS A 149 -4.13 -4.60 10.52
CA LYS A 149 -3.83 -5.99 10.10
C LYS A 149 -2.86 -6.65 11.08
N ARG A 150 -1.75 -5.98 11.41
CA ARG A 150 -0.77 -6.49 12.38
C ARG A 150 -1.39 -6.74 13.75
N ALA A 151 -2.27 -5.88 14.23
CA ALA A 151 -2.89 -5.99 15.55
C ALA A 151 -3.85 -7.20 15.66
N VAL A 152 -4.44 -7.63 14.54
CA VAL A 152 -5.34 -8.79 14.49
C VAL A 152 -4.65 -10.11 14.09
N ILE A 153 -3.32 -10.10 13.91
CA ILE A 153 -2.51 -11.31 13.72
C ILE A 153 -1.92 -11.72 15.08
N PRO A 154 -2.18 -12.94 15.57
CA PRO A 154 -1.56 -13.42 16.81
C PRO A 154 -0.03 -13.37 16.76
N ALA A 155 0.62 -12.99 17.85
CA ALA A 155 2.08 -12.84 17.91
C ALA A 155 2.83 -14.12 17.48
N ALA A 156 2.36 -15.30 17.90
CA ALA A 156 2.95 -16.58 17.51
C ALA A 156 2.84 -16.86 15.99
N VAL A 157 1.86 -16.28 15.30
CA VAL A 157 1.73 -16.35 13.84
C VAL A 157 2.75 -15.41 13.19
N LEU A 158 2.90 -14.18 13.70
CA LEU A 158 3.90 -13.23 13.22
C LEU A 158 5.33 -13.76 13.37
N GLU A 159 5.64 -14.45 14.47
CA GLU A 159 6.96 -15.07 14.69
C GLU A 159 7.29 -16.12 13.62
N LYS A 160 6.36 -17.01 13.30
CA LYS A 160 6.55 -18.02 12.23
C LYS A 160 6.77 -17.38 10.85
N TRP A 161 6.03 -16.32 10.55
CA TRP A 161 6.22 -15.58 9.30
C TRP A 161 7.54 -14.82 9.25
N LEU A 162 7.97 -14.25 10.38
CA LEU A 162 9.28 -13.60 10.47
C LEU A 162 10.40 -14.61 10.22
N GLU A 163 10.33 -15.81 10.82
CA GLU A 163 11.29 -16.89 10.57
C GLU A 163 11.31 -17.30 9.09
N TYR A 164 10.12 -17.49 8.50
CA TYR A 164 9.97 -17.78 7.08
C TYR A 164 10.62 -16.73 6.18
N PHE A 165 10.34 -15.43 6.38
CA PHE A 165 10.95 -14.35 5.60
C PHE A 165 12.46 -14.26 5.79
N LEU A 166 12.96 -14.51 7.01
CA LEU A 166 14.39 -14.55 7.28
C LEU A 166 15.08 -15.73 6.56
N ASP A 167 14.40 -16.85 6.41
CA ASP A 167 14.92 -18.00 5.68
C ASP A 167 14.87 -17.78 4.15
N LEU A 168 13.81 -17.17 3.61
CA LEU A 168 13.78 -16.71 2.22
C LEU A 168 14.93 -15.75 1.91
N ARG A 169 15.18 -14.77 2.78
CA ARG A 169 16.27 -13.79 2.62
C ARG A 169 17.66 -14.43 2.61
N LYS A 170 17.81 -15.62 3.22
CA LYS A 170 19.03 -16.43 3.17
C LYS A 170 19.12 -17.31 1.92
N GLY A 171 18.15 -17.21 1.00
CA GLY A 171 18.07 -18.03 -0.21
C GLY A 171 17.58 -19.46 0.04
N LYS A 172 16.98 -19.74 1.21
CA LYS A 172 16.41 -21.07 1.46
C LYS A 172 15.07 -21.20 0.75
N ILE A 173 14.81 -22.40 0.23
CA ILE A 173 13.50 -22.78 -0.30
C ILE A 173 12.74 -23.42 0.87
N VAL A 174 11.77 -22.69 1.41
CA VAL A 174 10.91 -23.11 2.51
C VAL A 174 9.46 -22.87 2.12
N ASP A 175 8.56 -23.70 2.63
CA ASP A 175 7.12 -23.52 2.43
C ASP A 175 6.58 -22.44 3.38
N PRO A 176 5.56 -21.65 2.95
CA PRO A 176 4.94 -20.68 3.82
C PRO A 176 4.27 -21.38 5.02
N PRO A 177 4.30 -20.77 6.22
CA PRO A 177 3.81 -21.40 7.45
C PRO A 177 2.30 -21.63 7.46
N PHE A 178 1.56 -20.95 6.58
CA PHE A 178 0.14 -21.10 6.35
C PHE A 178 -0.12 -21.03 4.85
N GLN A 179 -0.99 -21.89 4.33
CA GLN A 179 -1.39 -21.84 2.93
C GLN A 179 -2.59 -20.91 2.75
N PRO A 180 -2.69 -20.20 1.62
CA PRO A 180 -3.91 -19.49 1.28
C PRO A 180 -5.07 -20.48 1.29
N LYS A 181 -6.19 -20.11 1.90
CA LYS A 181 -7.44 -20.78 1.54
C LYS A 181 -7.69 -20.40 0.08
N TYR A 182 -7.42 -21.31 -0.84
CA TYR A 182 -7.98 -21.19 -2.17
C TYR A 182 -9.50 -21.05 -1.98
N VAL A 183 -10.06 -19.92 -2.42
CA VAL A 183 -11.48 -19.87 -2.73
C VAL A 183 -11.62 -20.88 -3.86
N GLU A 184 -12.18 -22.06 -3.57
CA GLU A 184 -12.57 -22.98 -4.62
C GLU A 184 -13.56 -22.21 -5.49
N SER A 185 -13.09 -21.70 -6.63
CA SER A 185 -14.02 -21.29 -7.67
C SER A 185 -14.82 -22.54 -8.01
N THR A 186 -16.14 -22.47 -7.88
CA THR A 186 -17.08 -23.58 -8.11
C THR A 186 -17.15 -24.01 -9.59
N GLN A 187 -16.06 -23.89 -10.34
CA GLN A 187 -15.95 -24.46 -11.67
C GLN A 187 -15.40 -25.88 -11.57
N LYS A 188 -16.33 -26.84 -11.56
CA LYS A 188 -16.00 -28.24 -11.86
C LYS A 188 -15.29 -28.32 -13.22
N GLN A 189 -13.97 -28.51 -13.22
CA GLN A 189 -13.26 -28.99 -14.41
C GLN A 189 -13.04 -30.51 -14.34
N PRO A 190 -13.17 -31.24 -15.46
CA PRO A 190 -13.01 -32.68 -15.49
C PRO A 190 -11.54 -33.07 -15.39
N GLU A 191 -11.26 -34.16 -14.68
CA GLU A 191 -9.92 -34.74 -14.53
C GLU A 191 -9.27 -35.00 -15.91
N LYS A 192 -8.10 -34.39 -16.16
CA LYS A 192 -7.19 -34.84 -17.21
C LYS A 192 -5.74 -34.91 -16.75
N LYS A 193 -5.08 -35.97 -17.23
CA LYS A 193 -3.74 -36.47 -16.89
C LYS A 193 -2.64 -35.40 -17.02
N LYS A 194 -1.68 -35.49 -16.09
CA LYS A 194 -0.46 -34.68 -15.98
C LYS A 194 0.39 -34.72 -17.26
N GLU A 195 0.45 -33.60 -17.96
CA GLU A 195 1.58 -33.22 -18.81
C GLU A 195 2.20 -31.94 -18.24
N LYS A 196 3.53 -31.94 -18.07
CA LYS A 196 4.30 -30.78 -17.64
C LYS A 196 4.29 -29.73 -18.75
N LYS A 197 3.43 -28.72 -18.64
CA LYS A 197 3.55 -27.49 -19.45
C LYS A 197 4.40 -26.46 -18.73
N LYS A 198 5.25 -25.78 -19.50
CA LYS A 198 5.95 -24.55 -19.12
C LYS A 198 4.94 -23.57 -18.50
N ILE A 199 5.26 -23.08 -17.31
CA ILE A 199 4.50 -22.00 -16.67
C ILE A 199 4.70 -20.75 -17.52
N GLN A 200 3.67 -20.38 -18.26
CA GLN A 200 3.48 -19.05 -18.81
C GLN A 200 2.67 -18.32 -17.74
N LEU A 201 3.24 -17.27 -17.13
CA LEU A 201 2.52 -16.42 -16.18
C LEU A 201 1.44 -15.68 -16.97
N SER A 202 0.18 -16.11 -16.86
CA SER A 202 -0.96 -15.27 -17.18
C SER A 202 -1.10 -14.23 -16.07
N LEU A 203 -1.30 -12.95 -16.42
CA LEU A 203 -1.79 -11.98 -15.45
C LEU A 203 -3.11 -12.54 -14.90
N GLY A 204 -3.20 -12.67 -13.57
CA GLY A 204 -4.45 -13.07 -12.94
C GLY A 204 -5.51 -11.98 -13.11
N GLU A 205 -6.78 -12.37 -13.04
CA GLU A 205 -7.91 -11.45 -13.00
C GLU A 205 -7.64 -10.35 -11.96
N VAL A 206 -7.74 -9.10 -12.40
CA VAL A 206 -7.53 -7.95 -11.53
C VAL A 206 -8.74 -7.84 -10.60
N ASP A 207 -8.49 -8.03 -9.30
CA ASP A 207 -9.52 -7.99 -8.26
C ASP A 207 -10.15 -6.58 -8.16
N VAL A 208 -11.48 -6.55 -8.30
CA VAL A 208 -12.36 -5.37 -8.20
C VAL A 208 -12.10 -4.60 -6.92
N ASP A 209 -11.93 -5.31 -5.80
CA ASP A 209 -11.68 -4.69 -4.50
C ASP A 209 -10.31 -4.01 -4.47
N VAL A 210 -9.34 -4.51 -5.24
CA VAL A 210 -8.00 -3.91 -5.35
C VAL A 210 -8.02 -2.65 -6.21
N ILE A 211 -8.81 -2.61 -7.30
CA ILE A 211 -8.98 -1.40 -8.12
C ILE A 211 -9.74 -0.33 -7.31
N VAL A 212 -10.86 -0.68 -6.68
CA VAL A 212 -11.65 0.24 -5.86
C VAL A 212 -10.83 0.72 -4.65
N TYR A 213 -10.09 -0.18 -4.00
CA TYR A 213 -9.17 0.17 -2.93
C TYR A 213 -8.06 1.11 -3.41
N ASN A 214 -7.45 0.83 -4.55
CA ASN A 214 -6.41 1.69 -5.12
C ASN A 214 -6.99 3.06 -5.50
N LEU A 215 -8.16 3.14 -6.13
CA LEU A 215 -8.82 4.40 -6.47
C LEU A 215 -9.18 5.21 -5.21
N LYS A 216 -9.79 4.59 -4.20
CA LYS A 216 -10.07 5.22 -2.89
C LYS A 216 -8.78 5.65 -2.16
N ALA A 217 -7.71 4.88 -2.28
CA ALA A 217 -6.40 5.18 -1.69
C ALA A 217 -5.55 6.16 -2.53
N ILE A 218 -5.91 6.40 -3.80
CA ILE A 218 -5.23 7.28 -4.74
C ILE A 218 -5.55 8.76 -4.51
N ASN A 219 -6.32 9.09 -3.45
CA ASN A 219 -6.74 10.44 -3.10
C ASN A 219 -8.02 10.90 -3.82
N PHE A 220 -8.73 9.99 -4.49
CA PHE A 220 -10.16 10.18 -4.77
C PHE A 220 -10.92 9.90 -3.48
N GLY A 221 -10.87 10.87 -2.56
CA GLY A 221 -11.93 10.96 -1.56
C GLY A 221 -13.27 10.98 -2.30
N GLU A 222 -14.35 10.65 -1.60
CA GLU A 222 -15.73 10.73 -2.12
C GLU A 222 -16.06 12.08 -2.79
N ASP A 223 -15.19 13.09 -2.64
CA ASP A 223 -15.32 14.46 -3.13
C ASP A 223 -14.75 14.73 -4.54
N ASP A 224 -13.84 13.95 -5.12
CA ASP A 224 -13.16 14.31 -6.39
C ASP A 224 -13.58 13.46 -7.61
N VAL A 225 -13.84 12.17 -7.41
CA VAL A 225 -14.27 11.24 -8.46
C VAL A 225 -15.18 10.17 -7.83
N SER A 226 -16.36 9.97 -8.39
CA SER A 226 -17.22 8.84 -8.03
C SER A 226 -16.94 7.63 -8.91
N VAL A 227 -16.82 6.46 -8.29
CA VAL A 227 -16.52 5.20 -8.98
C VAL A 227 -17.78 4.32 -8.99
N SER A 228 -18.11 3.77 -10.16
CA SER A 228 -19.15 2.76 -10.33
C SER A 228 -18.60 1.59 -11.13
N GLU A 229 -19.04 0.39 -10.81
CA GLU A 229 -18.69 -0.84 -11.52
C GLU A 229 -19.85 -1.26 -12.43
N GLN A 230 -19.52 -1.69 -13.64
CA GLN A 230 -20.46 -2.36 -14.53
C GLN A 230 -19.83 -3.65 -15.07
N ASP A 231 -20.60 -4.40 -15.86
CA ASP A 231 -20.21 -5.73 -16.36
C ASP A 231 -18.93 -5.68 -17.21
N ASP A 232 -18.71 -4.59 -17.94
CA ASP A 232 -17.61 -4.40 -18.91
C ASP A 232 -16.42 -3.59 -18.37
N GLY A 233 -16.56 -2.92 -17.23
CA GLY A 233 -15.50 -2.04 -16.74
C GLY A 233 -15.83 -1.26 -15.48
N PHE A 234 -14.86 -0.45 -15.08
CA PHE A 234 -14.96 0.52 -14.00
C PHE A 234 -15.12 1.92 -14.57
N TYR A 235 -16.12 2.64 -14.10
CA TYR A 235 -16.49 3.96 -14.57
C TYR A 235 -16.22 4.98 -13.48
N LEU A 236 -15.46 6.00 -13.83
CA LEU A 236 -15.01 7.05 -12.92
C LEU A 236 -15.58 8.39 -13.42
N GLU A 237 -16.48 8.99 -12.64
CA GLU A 237 -17.08 10.28 -12.97
C GLU A 237 -16.41 11.38 -12.15
N PRO A 238 -15.92 12.47 -12.77
CA PRO A 238 -15.38 13.61 -12.05
C PRO A 238 -16.45 14.29 -11.20
N SER A 239 -16.08 14.73 -10.01
CA SER A 239 -16.93 15.57 -9.19
C SER A 239 -17.19 16.93 -9.83
N LYS A 240 -18.36 17.50 -9.53
CA LYS A 240 -18.73 18.81 -10.02
C LYS A 240 -17.80 19.88 -9.43
N GLY A 241 -17.17 20.67 -10.30
CA GLY A 241 -16.39 21.84 -9.91
C GLY A 241 -14.88 21.64 -9.86
N LEU A 242 -14.35 20.54 -10.40
CA LEU A 242 -12.91 20.40 -10.61
C LEU A 242 -12.36 21.53 -11.48
N THR A 243 -11.22 22.09 -11.08
CA THR A 243 -10.43 22.99 -11.91
C THR A 243 -9.71 22.24 -13.03
N ASP A 244 -9.32 22.94 -14.10
CA ASP A 244 -8.55 22.33 -15.21
C ASP A 244 -7.24 21.68 -14.72
N ALA A 245 -6.60 22.25 -13.68
CA ALA A 245 -5.38 21.70 -13.10
C ALA A 245 -5.64 20.37 -12.37
N GLU A 246 -6.73 20.29 -11.60
CA GLU A 246 -7.15 19.08 -10.91
C GLU A 246 -7.56 17.99 -11.91
N PHE A 247 -8.33 18.36 -12.93
CA PHE A 247 -8.74 17.46 -14.00
C PHE A 247 -7.53 16.85 -14.73
N ASN A 248 -6.58 17.68 -15.19
CA ASN A 248 -5.39 17.20 -15.90
C ASN A 248 -4.50 16.32 -15.02
N ARG A 249 -4.38 16.64 -13.72
CA ARG A 249 -3.66 15.80 -12.75
C ARG A 249 -4.30 14.43 -12.62
N ILE A 250 -5.63 14.39 -12.45
CA ILE A 250 -6.43 13.17 -12.33
C ILE A 250 -6.30 12.33 -13.61
N GLN A 251 -6.45 12.97 -14.77
CA GLN A 251 -6.31 12.33 -16.07
C GLN A 251 -4.95 11.65 -16.23
N GLY A 252 -3.84 12.36 -15.99
CA GLY A 252 -2.51 11.77 -16.14
C GLY A 252 -2.25 10.59 -15.20
N MET A 253 -2.90 10.56 -14.04
CA MET A 253 -2.84 9.42 -13.12
C MET A 253 -3.67 8.22 -13.60
N LEU A 254 -4.88 8.48 -14.12
CA LEU A 254 -5.78 7.45 -14.63
C LEU A 254 -5.29 6.85 -15.96
N GLU A 255 -4.64 7.64 -16.81
CA GLU A 255 -3.97 7.14 -18.03
C GLU A 255 -2.87 6.11 -17.71
N ASN A 256 -2.13 6.28 -16.61
CA ASN A 256 -1.16 5.27 -16.15
C ASN A 256 -1.80 3.97 -15.65
N MET A 257 -3.12 4.00 -15.38
CA MET A 257 -3.93 2.83 -15.03
C MET A 257 -4.68 2.26 -16.23
N SER A 258 -4.30 2.65 -17.44
CA SER A 258 -4.99 2.28 -18.69
C SER A 258 -6.45 2.74 -18.75
N ALA A 259 -6.81 3.80 -18.03
CA ALA A 259 -8.13 4.38 -18.13
C ALA A 259 -8.26 5.23 -19.40
N GLU A 260 -9.40 5.10 -20.07
CA GLU A 260 -9.77 5.86 -21.26
C GLU A 260 -10.77 6.97 -20.90
N TRP A 261 -10.54 8.21 -21.33
CA TRP A 261 -11.52 9.28 -21.19
C TRP A 261 -12.59 9.20 -22.27
N LEU A 262 -13.84 8.95 -21.88
CA LEU A 262 -14.99 8.93 -22.77
C LEU A 262 -15.65 10.31 -22.84
N SER A 263 -15.25 11.13 -23.83
CA SER A 263 -15.72 12.51 -23.98
C SER A 263 -17.24 12.66 -24.04
N ASP A 264 -17.95 11.69 -24.64
CA ASP A 264 -19.41 11.75 -24.79
C ASP A 264 -20.16 11.58 -23.47
N SER A 265 -19.55 10.87 -22.52
CA SER A 265 -20.14 10.59 -21.21
C SER A 265 -19.41 11.28 -20.05
N GLN A 266 -18.39 12.08 -20.36
CA GLN A 266 -17.59 12.88 -19.41
C GLN A 266 -17.11 12.04 -18.21
N ARG A 267 -16.59 10.84 -18.49
CA ARG A 267 -16.12 9.88 -17.47
C ARG A 267 -14.91 9.11 -17.97
N TRP A 268 -14.05 8.66 -17.06
CA TRP A 268 -12.99 7.71 -17.39
C TRP A 268 -13.49 6.26 -17.26
N VAL A 269 -12.94 5.37 -18.07
CA VAL A 269 -13.26 3.94 -18.06
C VAL A 269 -12.01 3.10 -18.01
N ILE A 270 -11.97 2.15 -17.07
CA ILE A 270 -10.97 1.08 -17.06
C ILE A 270 -11.70 -0.20 -17.48
N TRP A 271 -11.42 -0.66 -18.70
CA TRP A 271 -12.02 -1.88 -19.25
C TRP A 271 -11.50 -3.11 -18.49
N LYS A 272 -12.41 -4.03 -18.16
CA LYS A 272 -12.02 -5.39 -17.75
C LYS A 272 -11.56 -6.10 -19.04
N GLU A 273 -10.35 -6.65 -19.08
CA GLU A 273 -9.89 -7.36 -20.30
C GLU A 273 -10.91 -8.43 -20.71
N ASP A 274 -11.25 -8.47 -22.00
CA ASP A 274 -12.02 -9.57 -22.57
C ASP A 274 -11.24 -10.87 -22.34
N SER A 275 -11.82 -11.76 -21.55
CA SER A 275 -11.34 -13.12 -21.41
C SER A 275 -11.64 -13.90 -22.70
N ASP A 276 -10.80 -13.73 -23.72
CA ASP A 276 -10.71 -14.60 -24.90
C ASP A 276 -10.03 -15.94 -24.59
#